data_AF-A0A7V7X5C9-F1
#
_entry.id   AF-A0A7V7X5C9-F1
#
_cell.length_a   1.000
_cell.length_b   1.000
_cell.length_c   1.000
_cell.angle_alpha   90.00
_cell.angle_beta   90.00
_cell.angle_gamma   90.00
#
_symmetry.space_group_name_H-M   'P 1'
#
loop_
_entity.id
_entity.type
_entity.pdbx_description
1 polymer ?
#
loop_
_entity_poly.entity_id
_entity_poly.type
_entity_poly.pdbx_seq_one_letter_code
_entity_poly.pdbx_strand_id
1 'polypeptide(L)'
;MLRTLFKKEDGSLVYRCPAEPVEDYVRKGGRLEETVGRTCLCNNLMAAAGIPQRRKNGYVEPPLVTAGNDLANIGRFLKAGNSGYSAKDVIDALMGTANLDSI
;
A
#
# COMPACT_ATOMS: atom_id res chain seq x y z
N MET A 1 -8.64 -12.21 5.84
CA MET A 1 -7.29 -11.72 6.23
C MET A 1 -6.26 -12.45 5.39
N LEU A 2 -5.34 -11.73 4.73
CA LEU A 2 -4.36 -12.30 3.79
C LEU A 2 -3.13 -12.94 4.50
N ARG A 3 -3.38 -13.69 5.57
CA ARG A 3 -2.32 -14.34 6.36
C ARG A 3 -2.04 -15.73 5.80
N THR A 4 -0.78 -16.14 5.84
CA THR A 4 -0.37 -17.50 5.47
C THR A 4 -0.08 -18.32 6.71
N LEU A 5 -0.48 -19.58 6.70
CA LEU A 5 -0.10 -20.54 7.73
C LEU A 5 1.38 -20.88 7.56
N PHE A 6 2.11 -20.99 8.66
CA PHE A 6 3.52 -21.34 8.68
C PHE A 6 3.82 -22.28 9.83
N LYS A 7 4.58 -23.33 9.54
CA LYS A 7 5.08 -24.28 10.54
C LYS A 7 6.48 -23.88 10.96
N LYS A 8 6.65 -23.64 12.27
CA LYS A 8 7.96 -23.38 12.87
C LYS A 8 8.78 -24.67 13.00
N GLU A 9 10.07 -24.50 13.27
CA GLU A 9 11.02 -25.61 13.50
C GLU A 9 10.61 -26.50 14.68
N ASP A 10 10.05 -25.91 15.74
CA ASP A 10 9.49 -26.63 16.91
C ASP A 10 8.19 -27.39 16.59
N GLY A 11 7.70 -27.32 15.36
CA GLY A 11 6.48 -27.97 14.89
C GLY A 11 5.20 -27.18 15.11
N SER A 12 5.24 -26.05 15.83
CA SER A 12 4.07 -25.20 16.08
C SER A 12 3.61 -24.45 14.82
N LEU A 13 2.31 -24.14 14.75
CA LEU A 13 1.71 -23.41 13.64
C LEU A 13 1.46 -21.95 14.03
N VAL A 14 1.79 -21.03 13.13
CA VAL A 14 1.51 -19.60 13.25
C VAL A 14 0.93 -19.03 11.97
N TYR A 15 0.20 -17.92 12.09
CA TYR A 15 -0.19 -17.11 10.95
C TYR A 15 0.78 -15.94 10.77
N ARG A 16 1.33 -15.80 9.57
CA ARG A 16 2.25 -14.73 9.20
C ARG A 16 1.61 -13.78 8.21
N CYS A 17 1.91 -12.50 8.35
CA CYS A 17 1.65 -11.48 7.36
C CYS A 17 2.89 -10.59 7.24
N PRO A 18 3.55 -10.51 6.08
CA PRO A 18 4.72 -9.64 5.92
C PRO A 18 4.46 -8.15 6.17
N ALA A 19 3.18 -7.75 6.24
CA ALA A 19 2.74 -6.38 6.49
C ALA A 19 2.27 -6.13 7.93
N GLU A 20 2.44 -7.09 8.85
CA GLU A 20 2.23 -6.85 10.28
C GLU A 20 3.45 -6.12 10.90
N PRO A 21 3.40 -5.69 12.17
CA PRO A 21 4.56 -5.08 12.82
C PRO A 21 5.81 -5.96 12.64
N VAL A 22 6.93 -5.35 12.28
CA VAL A 22 8.15 -6.06 11.90
C VAL A 22 8.61 -7.01 13.00
N GLU A 23 8.54 -6.56 14.25
CA GLU A 23 8.90 -7.35 15.43
C GLU A 23 8.01 -8.59 15.60
N ASP A 24 6.72 -8.46 15.31
CA ASP A 24 5.78 -9.60 15.35
C ASP A 24 6.04 -10.59 14.22
N TYR A 25 6.37 -10.12 13.01
CA TYR A 25 6.70 -10.99 11.88
C TYR A 25 7.99 -11.79 12.12
N VAL A 26 9.05 -11.12 12.59
CA VAL A 26 10.35 -11.76 12.88
C VAL A 26 10.22 -12.76 14.03
N ARG A 27 9.50 -12.41 15.10
CA ARG A 27 9.21 -13.33 16.23
C ARG A 27 8.46 -14.60 15.80
N LYS A 28 7.75 -14.55 14.67
CA LYS A 28 7.07 -15.71 14.07
C LYS A 28 7.95 -16.52 13.11
N GLY A 29 9.22 -16.18 12.97
CA GLY A 29 10.17 -16.85 12.05
C GLY A 29 10.09 -16.32 10.62
N GLY A 30 9.62 -15.09 10.42
CA GLY A 30 9.73 -14.39 9.15
C GLY A 30 11.08 -13.69 9.00
N ARG A 31 11.51 -13.43 7.77
CA ARG A 31 12.77 -12.70 7.52
C ARG A 31 12.52 -11.20 7.37
N LEU A 32 13.41 -10.37 7.89
CA LEU A 32 13.25 -8.91 7.88
C LEU A 32 13.05 -8.37 6.47
N GLU A 33 13.76 -8.91 5.48
CA GLU A 33 13.73 -8.48 4.09
C GLU A 33 12.35 -8.67 3.45
N GLU A 34 11.55 -9.61 3.96
CA GLU A 34 10.21 -9.88 3.44
C GLU A 34 9.19 -8.80 3.84
N THR A 35 9.54 -7.97 4.85
CA THR A 35 8.71 -6.87 5.36
C THR A 35 8.89 -5.56 4.58
N VAL A 36 9.98 -5.44 3.81
CA VAL A 36 10.33 -4.21 3.09
C VAL A 36 9.29 -3.88 2.03
N GLY A 37 8.78 -2.65 2.06
CA GLY A 37 7.76 -2.16 1.12
C GLY A 37 6.39 -2.82 1.29
N ARG A 38 6.15 -3.54 2.39
CA ARG A 38 4.86 -4.17 2.67
C ARG A 38 3.93 -3.21 3.37
N THR A 39 2.66 -3.23 2.95
CA THR A 39 1.59 -2.39 3.52
C THR A 39 0.41 -3.26 3.92
N CYS A 40 -0.22 -2.94 5.07
CA CYS A 40 -1.29 -3.74 5.62
C CYS A 40 -2.62 -3.53 4.87
N LEU A 41 -2.85 -4.32 3.82
CA LEU A 41 -4.07 -4.20 3.01
C LEU A 41 -5.35 -4.36 3.85
N CYS A 42 -5.38 -5.35 4.76
CA CYS A 42 -6.57 -5.67 5.53
C CYS A 42 -6.99 -4.51 6.46
N ASN A 43 -6.03 -3.93 7.16
CA ASN A 43 -6.32 -2.84 8.09
C ASN A 43 -6.66 -1.55 7.35
N ASN A 44 -5.96 -1.26 6.24
CA ASN A 44 -6.20 -0.05 5.46
C ASN A 44 -7.55 -0.10 4.74
N LEU A 45 -8.04 -1.29 4.35
CA LEU A 45 -9.41 -1.48 3.86
C LEU A 45 -10.46 -1.20 4.94
N MET A 46 -10.24 -1.68 6.17
CA MET A 46 -11.14 -1.37 7.29
C MET A 46 -11.15 0.12 7.62
N ALA A 47 -9.99 0.78 7.55
CA ALA A 47 -9.87 2.22 7.69
C ALA A 47 -10.63 2.98 6.59
N ALA A 48 -10.58 2.51 5.34
CA ALA A 48 -11.37 3.07 4.23
C ALA A 48 -12.90 2.93 4.46
N ALA A 49 -13.33 1.90 5.18
CA ALA A 49 -14.72 1.71 5.61
C ALA A 49 -15.12 2.53 6.86
N GLY A 50 -14.26 3.43 7.35
CA GLY A 50 -14.53 4.25 8.53
C GLY A 50 -14.25 3.55 9.87
N ILE A 51 -13.62 2.38 9.86
CA ILE A 51 -13.31 1.58 11.06
C ILE A 51 -11.80 1.33 11.15
N PRO A 52 -10.97 2.38 11.34
CA PRO A 52 -9.53 2.23 11.37
C PRO A 52 -9.07 1.52 12.65
N GLN A 53 -8.05 0.66 12.52
CA GLN A 53 -7.40 0.10 13.70
C GLN A 53 -6.54 1.17 14.39
N ARG A 54 -6.66 1.27 15.72
CA ARG A 54 -5.84 2.14 16.58
C ARG A 54 -4.84 1.30 17.37
N ARG A 55 -3.58 1.71 17.38
CA ARG A 55 -2.50 1.06 18.14
C ARG A 55 -2.29 1.74 19.49
N LYS A 56 -1.65 1.01 20.41
CA LYS A 56 -1.39 1.50 21.78
C LYS A 56 -0.51 2.76 21.84
N ASN A 57 0.33 2.97 20.84
CA ASN A 57 1.20 4.15 20.69
C ASN A 57 0.49 5.35 20.04
N GLY A 58 -0.84 5.28 19.83
CA GLY A 58 -1.62 6.35 19.19
C GLY A 58 -1.64 6.30 17.67
N TYR A 59 -0.88 5.41 17.01
CA TYR A 59 -0.93 5.26 15.56
C TYR A 59 -2.31 4.75 15.11
N VAL A 60 -2.84 5.36 14.04
CA VAL A 60 -4.12 5.02 13.43
C VAL A 60 -3.85 4.59 11.99
N GLU A 61 -4.32 3.41 11.61
CA GLU A 61 -4.13 2.92 10.24
C GLU A 61 -4.84 3.83 9.24
N PRO A 62 -4.15 4.27 8.16
CA PRO A 62 -4.74 5.14 7.16
C PRO A 62 -5.69 4.36 6.25
N PRO A 63 -6.69 5.03 5.64
CA PRO A 63 -7.49 4.43 4.58
C PRO A 63 -6.61 4.08 3.37
N LEU A 64 -6.95 2.98 2.69
CA LEU A 64 -6.32 2.60 1.43
C LEU A 64 -6.82 3.49 0.28
N VAL A 65 -5.90 4.00 -0.53
CA VAL A 65 -6.19 4.64 -1.82
C VAL A 65 -5.54 3.84 -2.93
N THR A 66 -6.30 3.54 -3.99
CA THR A 66 -5.78 2.86 -5.19
C THR A 66 -6.28 3.58 -6.44
N ALA A 67 -5.56 3.44 -7.56
CA ALA A 67 -6.02 3.94 -8.86
C ALA A 67 -7.27 3.20 -9.37
N GLY A 68 -7.58 2.02 -8.81
CA GLY A 68 -8.70 1.19 -9.22
C GLY A 68 -8.71 0.95 -10.74
N ASN A 69 -9.89 1.08 -11.34
CA ASN A 69 -10.08 0.92 -12.78
C ASN A 69 -9.48 2.06 -13.61
N ASP A 70 -9.28 3.24 -13.02
CA ASP A 70 -8.69 4.38 -13.72
C ASP A 70 -7.19 4.24 -13.94
N LEU A 71 -6.58 3.14 -13.46
CA LEU A 71 -5.19 2.78 -13.77
C LEU A 71 -4.92 2.79 -15.28
N ALA A 72 -5.89 2.36 -16.10
CA ALA A 72 -5.76 2.39 -17.57
C ALA A 72 -5.60 3.81 -18.14
N ASN A 73 -6.03 4.83 -17.41
CA ASN A 73 -6.03 6.22 -17.85
C ASN A 73 -4.91 7.05 -17.22
N ILE A 74 -4.06 6.51 -16.33
CA ILE A 74 -3.02 7.32 -15.65
C ILE A 74 -1.97 7.87 -16.62
N GLY A 75 -1.80 7.21 -17.78
CA GLY A 75 -0.83 7.60 -18.79
C GLY A 75 -1.03 9.03 -19.30
N ARG A 76 -2.26 9.55 -19.26
CA ARG A 76 -2.57 10.94 -19.64
C ARG A 76 -1.90 12.00 -18.75
N PHE A 77 -1.43 11.61 -17.56
CA PHE A 77 -0.72 12.49 -16.64
C PHE A 77 0.80 12.37 -16.76
N LEU A 78 1.31 11.38 -17.52
CA LEU A 78 2.74 11.18 -17.72
C LEU A 78 3.25 12.08 -18.85
N LYS A 79 4.30 12.83 -18.55
CA LYS A 79 5.05 13.58 -19.57
C LYS A 79 5.95 12.62 -20.37
N ALA A 80 6.22 12.96 -21.62
CA ALA A 80 7.12 12.19 -22.47
C ALA A 80 8.47 11.93 -21.77
N GLY A 81 8.90 10.67 -21.76
CA GLY A 81 10.15 10.24 -21.10
C GLY A 81 10.10 10.16 -19.57
N ASN A 82 8.95 10.41 -18.93
CA ASN A 82 8.80 10.31 -17.48
C ASN A 82 8.02 9.06 -17.06
N SER A 83 8.44 8.40 -15.99
CA SER A 83 7.77 7.23 -15.39
C SER A 83 6.89 7.58 -14.19
N GLY A 84 6.75 8.87 -13.87
CA GLY A 84 5.90 9.36 -12.78
C GLY A 84 5.20 10.67 -13.13
N TYR A 85 4.16 10.97 -12.36
CA TYR A 85 3.40 12.21 -12.42
C TYR A 85 3.19 12.74 -11.00
N SER A 86 3.05 14.05 -10.88
CA SER A 86 2.74 14.73 -9.62
C SER A 86 1.24 15.01 -9.49
N ALA A 87 0.79 15.34 -8.28
CA ALA A 87 -0.57 15.83 -8.07
C ALA A 87 -0.86 17.11 -8.88
N LYS A 88 0.15 17.95 -9.11
CA LYS A 88 0.03 19.14 -9.95
C LYS A 88 -0.28 18.78 -11.41
N ASP A 89 0.38 17.77 -11.96
CA ASP A 89 0.14 17.35 -13.35
C ASP A 89 -1.31 16.87 -13.54
N VAL A 90 -1.88 16.18 -12.54
CA VAL A 90 -3.29 15.79 -12.53
C VAL A 90 -4.20 17.02 -12.47
N ILE A 91 -3.94 17.97 -11.57
CA ILE A 91 -4.74 19.19 -11.45
C ILE A 91 -4.68 20.01 -12.73
N ASP A 92 -3.50 20.21 -13.31
CA ASP A 92 -3.32 20.99 -14.53
C ASP A 92 -4.10 20.36 -15.70
N ALA A 93 -4.08 19.02 -15.81
CA ALA A 93 -4.84 18.28 -16.81
C ALA A 93 -6.35 18.41 -16.61
N LEU A 94 -6.84 18.32 -15.37
CA LEU A 94 -8.26 18.51 -15.04
C LEU A 94 -8.73 19.95 -15.28
N MET A 95 -7.85 20.93 -15.10
CA MET A 95 -8.13 22.35 -15.33
C MET A 95 -7.92 22.79 -16.79
N GLY A 96 -7.49 21.90 -17.68
CA GLY A 96 -7.19 22.22 -19.08
C GLY A 96 -5.97 23.15 -19.27
N THR A 97 -5.08 23.19 -18.29
CA THR A 97 -3.86 24.03 -18.29
C THR A 97 -2.58 23.21 -18.49
N ALA A 98 -2.71 21.88 -18.65
CA ALA A 98 -1.61 21.01 -18.97
C ALA A 98 -1.05 21.34 -20.36
N ASN A 99 0.26 21.58 -20.41
CA ASN A 99 0.97 21.77 -21.67
C ASN A 99 1.27 20.38 -22.27
N LEU A 100 0.37 19.91 -23.14
CA LEU A 100 0.42 18.58 -23.77
C LEU A 100 1.19 18.57 -25.11
N ASP A 101 1.89 19.67 -25.44
CA ASP A 101 2.54 19.94 -26.73
C ASP A 101 3.79 19.09 -27.02
N SER A 102 3.83 17.83 -26.59
CA SER A 102 4.91 16.90 -26.93
C SER A 102 4.45 15.44 -27.06
N ILE A 103 3.17 15.20 -27.39
CA ILE A 103 2.69 13.90 -27.88
C ILE A 103 3.22 13.65 -29.29
#